data_AF-A0A8H3L1N2-F1
#
_entry.id   AF-A0A8H3L1N2-F1
#
_cell.length_a   1.000
_cell.length_b   1.000
_cell.length_c   1.000
_cell.angle_alpha   90.00
_cell.angle_beta   90.00
_cell.angle_gamma   90.00
#
_symmetry.space_group_name_H-M   'P 1'
#
loop_
_entity.id
_entity.type
_entity.pdbx_description
1 polymer ?
#
loop_
_entity_poly.entity_id
_entity_poly.type
_entity_poly.pdbx_seq_one_letter_code
_entity_poly.pdbx_strand_id
1 'polypeptide(L)'
;MTSLRCFVVTTSHTNTISIKVDGKDTIDDLRKKIKANEDYELDEQDEFTVWKINLPKKEYRKKAGLVRSYIPFNLSVKEVLDGEELRVSKMKIEEIFPHADKNYYHVAIQILPLPNNSAHIFVDDSNLFIEGKFAIGTREKLGCNSSRGLQLQEFRIDHGMLLEVVLDGRPKGSKPVLVGSRPPSDENLWNFIRKYDYEVNVLDRNVQGCEKGVDPTLGYAIDSTVSSHPPGILILVAGDGDYYPHIMPALHYNWKVEVWFWKQAISKRLKDAFSENNKVKFQSLEDRYKLFSYGDGVPSFKSNLAFLILHGEAIYEWKNRDIFECFRSLDLFGWLKWVDNYTVHLYFKKGKLERAKKWINENWQFLRFYNERKIIAGL
;
A
#
# COMPACT_ATOMS: atom_id res chain seq x y z
N MET A 1 1.01 -23.34 -42.26
CA MET A 1 0.40 -22.15 -41.63
C MET A 1 -1.04 -22.41 -41.29
N THR A 2 -1.36 -22.32 -40.01
CA THR A 2 -2.70 -22.48 -39.44
C THR A 2 -3.23 -21.10 -39.07
N SER A 3 -4.55 -20.88 -39.21
CA SER A 3 -5.18 -19.64 -38.76
C SER A 3 -5.85 -19.89 -37.42
N LEU A 4 -5.30 -19.33 -36.34
CA LEU A 4 -5.96 -19.34 -35.04
C LEU A 4 -7.04 -18.27 -35.00
N ARG A 5 -8.23 -18.66 -34.55
CA ARG A 5 -9.33 -17.72 -34.29
C ARG A 5 -9.25 -17.29 -32.84
N CYS A 6 -9.10 -15.97 -32.66
CA CYS A 6 -8.89 -15.36 -31.37
C CYS A 6 -10.13 -14.56 -30.96
N PHE A 7 -10.42 -14.60 -29.67
CA PHE A 7 -11.44 -13.82 -29.01
C PHE A 7 -10.77 -12.69 -28.24
N VAL A 8 -10.87 -11.46 -28.73
CA VAL A 8 -10.33 -10.28 -28.05
C VAL A 8 -11.35 -9.76 -27.06
N VAL A 9 -10.91 -9.55 -25.83
CA VAL A 9 -11.75 -9.14 -24.72
C VAL A 9 -11.18 -7.89 -24.08
N THR A 10 -12.01 -6.86 -24.01
CA THR A 10 -11.77 -5.65 -23.23
C THR A 10 -12.91 -5.43 -22.24
N THR A 11 -12.78 -4.45 -21.35
CA THR A 11 -13.84 -4.05 -20.43
C THR A 11 -15.05 -3.42 -21.13
N SER A 12 -14.85 -2.78 -22.29
CA SER A 12 -15.90 -2.03 -22.99
C SER A 12 -16.54 -2.80 -24.14
N HIS A 13 -15.75 -3.62 -24.83
CA HIS A 13 -16.19 -4.32 -26.02
C HIS A 13 -15.44 -5.64 -26.19
N THR A 14 -15.93 -6.45 -27.12
CA THR A 14 -15.32 -7.72 -27.49
C THR A 14 -15.23 -7.80 -29.00
N ASN A 15 -14.11 -8.30 -29.50
CA ASN A 15 -13.89 -8.48 -30.93
C ASN A 15 -13.37 -9.90 -31.22
N THR A 16 -13.31 -10.27 -32.49
CA THR A 16 -12.74 -11.54 -32.93
C THR A 16 -11.79 -11.29 -34.07
N ILE A 17 -10.59 -11.84 -33.98
CA ILE A 17 -9.57 -11.71 -35.02
C ILE A 17 -9.06 -13.07 -35.45
N SER A 18 -8.34 -13.09 -36.57
CA SER A 18 -7.64 -14.29 -37.03
C SER A 18 -6.15 -14.02 -37.11
N ILE A 19 -5.35 -14.94 -36.57
CA ILE A 19 -3.89 -14.82 -36.54
C ILE A 19 -3.28 -16.00 -37.28
N LYS A 20 -2.44 -15.71 -38.28
CA LYS A 20 -1.70 -16.72 -39.03
C LYS A 20 -0.45 -17.15 -38.26
N VAL A 21 -0.39 -18.42 -37.90
CA VAL A 21 0.71 -19.03 -37.14
C VAL A 21 1.32 -20.22 -37.88
N ASP A 22 2.59 -20.46 -37.65
CA ASP A 22 3.28 -21.70 -37.96
C ASP A 22 3.27 -22.63 -36.73
N GLY A 23 3.33 -23.95 -36.94
CA GLY A 23 3.36 -24.90 -35.82
C GLY A 23 4.59 -24.71 -34.93
N LYS A 24 5.71 -24.26 -35.51
CA LYS A 24 6.97 -23.99 -34.80
C LYS A 24 6.99 -22.65 -34.08
N ASP A 25 6.02 -21.77 -34.32
CA ASP A 25 5.93 -20.50 -33.60
C ASP A 25 5.82 -20.77 -32.09
N THR A 26 6.41 -19.91 -31.30
CA THR A 26 6.29 -19.93 -29.84
C THR A 26 5.15 -19.02 -29.36
N ILE A 27 4.83 -19.06 -28.06
CA ILE A 27 3.91 -18.10 -27.45
C ILE A 27 4.41 -16.65 -27.57
N ASP A 28 5.71 -16.42 -27.50
CA ASP A 28 6.28 -15.09 -27.73
C ASP A 28 6.06 -14.63 -29.17
N ASP A 29 6.16 -15.53 -30.15
CA ASP A 29 5.89 -15.20 -31.54
C ASP A 29 4.39 -14.92 -31.76
N LEU A 30 3.51 -15.68 -31.10
CA LEU A 30 2.07 -15.37 -31.09
C LEU A 30 1.80 -13.99 -30.49
N ARG A 31 2.43 -13.62 -29.37
CA ARG A 31 2.29 -12.29 -28.75
C ARG A 31 2.75 -11.17 -29.69
N LYS A 32 3.87 -11.35 -30.40
CA LYS A 32 4.34 -10.39 -31.41
C LYS A 32 3.34 -10.25 -32.57
N LYS A 33 2.79 -11.37 -33.04
CA LYS A 33 1.78 -11.39 -34.11
C LYS A 33 0.44 -10.79 -33.69
N ILE A 34 0.05 -10.92 -32.42
CA ILE A 34 -1.10 -10.22 -31.85
C ILE A 34 -0.88 -8.71 -31.92
N LYS A 35 0.28 -8.22 -31.48
CA LYS A 35 0.62 -6.79 -31.51
C LYS A 35 0.70 -6.19 -32.92
N ALA A 36 1.13 -6.99 -33.90
CA ALA A 36 1.26 -6.57 -35.29
C ALA A 36 0.03 -6.92 -36.16
N ASN A 37 -1.10 -7.24 -35.55
CA ASN A 37 -2.28 -7.68 -36.30
C ASN A 37 -2.98 -6.49 -36.98
N GLU A 38 -3.24 -6.59 -38.28
CA GLU A 38 -3.89 -5.53 -39.05
C GLU A 38 -5.40 -5.41 -38.76
N ASP A 39 -6.04 -6.47 -38.28
CA ASP A 39 -7.50 -6.50 -38.01
C ASP A 39 -7.86 -5.90 -36.63
N TYR A 40 -6.87 -5.67 -35.76
CA TYR A 40 -7.06 -5.08 -34.43
C TYR A 40 -5.80 -4.36 -33.97
N GLU A 41 -5.88 -3.03 -33.89
CA GLU A 41 -4.82 -2.16 -33.41
C GLU A 41 -4.84 -2.14 -31.87
N LEU A 42 -3.72 -2.52 -31.25
CA LEU A 42 -3.49 -2.42 -29.82
C LEU A 42 -2.80 -1.09 -29.51
N ASP A 43 -3.23 -0.39 -28.46
CA ASP A 43 -2.52 0.80 -28.00
C ASP A 43 -1.12 0.40 -27.49
N GLU A 44 -0.14 1.29 -27.63
CA GLU A 44 1.22 1.01 -27.15
C GLU A 44 1.29 0.72 -25.64
N GLN A 45 0.31 1.21 -24.89
CA GLN A 45 0.19 1.02 -23.44
C GLN A 45 -0.60 -0.24 -23.07
N ASP A 46 -1.20 -0.93 -24.04
CA ASP A 46 -2.02 -2.11 -23.78
C ASP A 46 -1.15 -3.29 -23.34
N GLU A 47 -1.43 -3.74 -22.13
CA GLU A 47 -0.94 -4.99 -21.58
C GLU A 47 -2.00 -6.05 -21.80
N PHE A 48 -1.60 -7.27 -22.13
CA PHE A 48 -2.57 -8.34 -22.35
C PHE A 48 -2.07 -9.72 -21.92
N THR A 49 -3.01 -10.54 -21.48
CA THR A 49 -2.82 -11.96 -21.21
C THR A 49 -3.36 -12.78 -22.38
N VAL A 50 -2.68 -13.88 -22.65
CA VAL A 50 -3.06 -14.82 -23.71
C VAL A 50 -3.52 -16.11 -23.03
N TRP A 51 -4.70 -16.57 -23.42
CA TRP A 51 -5.35 -17.71 -22.81
C TRP A 51 -5.66 -18.76 -23.87
N LYS A 52 -5.42 -20.01 -23.54
CA LYS A 52 -6.01 -21.14 -24.25
C LYS A 52 -7.44 -21.32 -23.77
N ILE A 53 -8.36 -21.36 -24.72
CA ILE A 53 -9.78 -21.59 -24.48
C ILE A 53 -10.31 -22.60 -25.50
N ASN A 54 -11.51 -23.10 -25.27
CA ASN A 54 -12.22 -23.92 -26.23
C ASN A 54 -13.68 -23.43 -26.34
N LEU A 55 -13.89 -22.29 -27.00
CA LEU A 55 -15.19 -21.63 -27.06
C LEU A 55 -15.88 -21.89 -28.42
N PRO A 56 -17.00 -22.64 -28.46
CA PRO A 56 -17.78 -22.80 -29.68
C PRO A 56 -18.29 -21.45 -30.20
N LYS A 57 -18.21 -21.21 -31.51
CA LYS A 57 -18.72 -19.97 -32.12
C LYS A 57 -20.18 -19.66 -31.81
N LYS A 58 -21.02 -20.69 -31.69
CA LYS A 58 -22.44 -20.55 -31.33
C LYS A 58 -22.66 -19.98 -29.93
N GLU A 59 -21.70 -20.15 -29.01
CA GLU A 59 -21.79 -19.69 -27.62
C GLU A 59 -21.16 -18.31 -27.41
N TYR A 60 -20.40 -17.82 -28.39
CA TYR A 60 -19.70 -16.54 -28.34
C TYR A 60 -20.56 -15.40 -27.81
N ARG A 61 -21.74 -15.17 -28.39
CA ARG A 61 -22.60 -14.04 -28.00
C ARG A 61 -23.05 -14.13 -26.54
N LYS A 62 -23.33 -15.34 -26.06
CA LYS A 62 -23.77 -15.60 -24.68
C LYS A 62 -22.63 -15.37 -23.70
N LYS A 63 -21.44 -15.89 -24.00
CA LYS A 63 -20.28 -15.82 -23.10
C LYS A 63 -19.61 -14.44 -23.11
N ALA A 64 -19.57 -13.76 -24.25
CA ALA A 64 -18.91 -12.46 -24.39
C ALA A 64 -19.46 -11.40 -23.44
N GLY A 65 -20.79 -11.35 -23.25
CA GLY A 65 -21.41 -10.44 -22.27
C GLY A 65 -20.98 -10.74 -20.84
N LEU A 66 -20.97 -12.01 -20.46
CA LEU A 66 -20.57 -12.46 -19.11
C LEU A 66 -19.11 -12.15 -18.81
N VAL A 67 -18.20 -12.36 -19.78
CA VAL A 67 -16.78 -12.05 -19.62
C VAL A 67 -16.59 -10.55 -19.38
N ARG A 68 -17.23 -9.68 -20.18
CA ARG A 68 -17.12 -8.21 -20.02
C ARG A 68 -17.63 -7.70 -18.68
N SER A 69 -18.71 -8.30 -18.16
CA SER A 69 -19.32 -7.87 -16.90
C SER A 69 -18.74 -8.55 -15.66
N TYR A 70 -17.78 -9.47 -15.81
CA TYR A 70 -17.21 -10.21 -14.69
C TYR A 70 -16.30 -9.28 -13.85
N ILE A 71 -16.41 -9.36 -12.53
CA ILE A 71 -15.63 -8.54 -11.59
C ILE A 71 -14.83 -9.47 -10.67
N PRO A 72 -13.48 -9.35 -10.65
CA PRO A 72 -12.66 -8.43 -11.43
C PRO A 72 -12.47 -8.94 -12.85
N PHE A 73 -12.47 -8.02 -13.82
CA PHE A 73 -12.38 -8.36 -15.24
C PHE A 73 -11.19 -9.28 -15.57
N ASN A 74 -10.08 -9.16 -14.86
CA ASN A 74 -8.84 -9.90 -15.14
C ASN A 74 -8.96 -11.42 -14.96
N LEU A 75 -9.94 -11.90 -14.18
CA LEU A 75 -10.20 -13.33 -14.00
C LEU A 75 -11.31 -13.85 -14.94
N SER A 76 -11.94 -12.96 -15.71
CA SER A 76 -13.11 -13.30 -16.53
C SER A 76 -12.87 -14.44 -17.53
N VAL A 77 -11.72 -14.48 -18.20
CA VAL A 77 -11.44 -15.57 -19.15
C VAL A 77 -11.30 -16.91 -18.43
N LYS A 78 -10.59 -16.94 -17.31
CA LYS A 78 -10.47 -18.15 -16.48
C LYS A 78 -11.83 -18.63 -16.01
N GLU A 79 -12.61 -17.74 -15.39
CA GLU A 79 -13.81 -18.11 -14.62
C GLU A 79 -15.05 -18.26 -15.51
N VAL A 80 -15.10 -17.60 -16.67
CA VAL A 80 -16.26 -17.65 -17.58
C VAL A 80 -16.04 -18.60 -18.76
N LEU A 81 -14.79 -18.74 -19.22
CA LEU A 81 -14.44 -19.56 -20.40
C LEU A 81 -13.62 -20.80 -20.06
N ASP A 82 -13.39 -21.09 -18.77
CA ASP A 82 -12.51 -22.18 -18.31
C ASP A 82 -11.12 -22.08 -18.95
N GLY A 83 -10.62 -20.85 -19.11
CA GLY A 83 -9.39 -20.56 -19.83
C GLY A 83 -8.14 -20.92 -19.03
N GLU A 84 -7.15 -21.47 -19.73
CA GLU A 84 -5.80 -21.72 -19.21
C GLU A 84 -4.85 -20.63 -19.69
N GLU A 85 -4.19 -19.93 -18.77
CA GLU A 85 -3.28 -18.86 -19.14
C GLU A 85 -1.96 -19.38 -19.74
N LEU A 86 -1.59 -18.89 -20.92
CA LEU A 86 -0.36 -19.29 -21.62
C LEU A 86 0.83 -18.46 -21.13
N ARG A 87 1.44 -18.93 -20.04
CA ARG A 87 2.59 -18.28 -19.38
C ARG A 87 3.96 -18.74 -19.89
N VAL A 88 4.05 -19.95 -20.46
CA VAL A 88 5.33 -20.52 -20.91
C VAL A 88 5.67 -20.00 -22.31
N SER A 89 6.45 -18.92 -22.37
CA SER A 89 6.84 -18.22 -23.60
C SER A 89 7.38 -19.09 -24.73
N LYS A 90 8.16 -20.13 -24.41
CA LYS A 90 8.87 -20.96 -25.40
C LYS A 90 8.09 -22.17 -25.90
N MET A 91 6.89 -22.43 -25.36
CA MET A 91 6.07 -23.55 -25.79
C MET A 91 5.56 -23.32 -27.22
N LYS A 92 5.59 -24.37 -28.05
CA LYS A 92 5.23 -24.26 -29.46
C LYS A 92 3.72 -24.31 -29.68
N ILE A 93 3.25 -23.60 -30.69
CA ILE A 93 1.83 -23.56 -31.05
C ILE A 93 1.28 -24.94 -31.40
N GLU A 94 2.04 -25.79 -32.10
CA GLU A 94 1.62 -27.15 -32.44
C GLU A 94 1.41 -28.07 -31.23
N GLU A 95 2.13 -27.83 -30.13
CA GLU A 95 1.99 -28.57 -28.87
C GLU A 95 0.73 -28.15 -28.11
N ILE A 96 0.36 -26.86 -28.21
CA ILE A 96 -0.75 -26.27 -27.46
C ILE A 96 -2.08 -26.46 -28.21
N PHE A 97 -2.04 -26.31 -29.53
CA PHE A 97 -3.18 -26.32 -30.45
C PHE A 97 -2.94 -27.33 -31.59
N PRO A 98 -2.86 -28.64 -31.30
CA PRO A 98 -2.54 -29.65 -32.31
C PRO A 98 -3.57 -29.69 -33.46
N HIS A 99 -4.83 -29.37 -33.16
CA HIS A 99 -5.92 -29.32 -34.13
C HIS A 99 -6.80 -28.07 -33.90
N ALA A 100 -6.61 -27.03 -34.71
CA ALA A 100 -7.44 -25.82 -34.65
C ALA A 100 -8.73 -26.00 -35.48
N ASP A 101 -9.84 -26.33 -34.82
CA ASP A 101 -11.17 -26.36 -35.44
C ASP A 101 -11.64 -24.93 -35.80
N LYS A 102 -12.07 -24.73 -37.04
CA LYS A 102 -12.61 -23.44 -37.51
C LYS A 102 -13.88 -23.03 -36.76
N ASN A 103 -14.64 -23.96 -36.18
CA ASN A 103 -15.89 -23.67 -35.48
C ASN A 103 -15.71 -23.17 -34.04
N TYR A 104 -14.46 -23.04 -33.59
CA TYR A 104 -14.11 -22.65 -32.22
C TYR A 104 -13.18 -21.43 -32.21
N TYR A 105 -13.23 -20.68 -31.11
CA TYR A 105 -12.15 -19.79 -30.71
C TYR A 105 -11.24 -20.56 -29.77
N HIS A 106 -9.94 -20.56 -30.09
CA HIS A 106 -8.92 -21.34 -29.38
C HIS A 106 -8.08 -20.46 -28.45
N VAL A 107 -8.05 -19.15 -28.73
CA VAL A 107 -7.26 -18.19 -27.98
C VAL A 107 -8.18 -17.08 -27.51
N ALA A 108 -8.11 -16.72 -26.23
CA ALA A 108 -8.62 -15.45 -25.74
C ALA A 108 -7.44 -14.50 -25.51
N ILE A 109 -7.60 -13.27 -26.00
CA ILE A 109 -6.66 -12.16 -25.81
C ILE A 109 -7.37 -11.19 -24.89
N GLN A 110 -6.94 -11.13 -23.64
CA GLN A 110 -7.59 -10.30 -22.64
C GLN A 110 -6.73 -9.06 -22.41
N ILE A 111 -7.25 -7.91 -22.83
CA ILE A 111 -6.60 -6.62 -22.63
C ILE A 111 -6.80 -6.22 -21.19
N LEU A 112 -5.69 -6.06 -20.46
CA LEU A 112 -5.73 -5.71 -19.06
C LEU A 112 -6.17 -4.25 -18.90
N PRO A 113 -7.14 -3.97 -18.01
CA PRO A 113 -7.56 -2.62 -17.75
C PRO A 113 -6.38 -1.79 -17.24
N LEU A 114 -6.36 -0.51 -17.64
CA LEU A 114 -5.39 0.43 -17.12
C LEU A 114 -5.67 0.68 -15.63
N PRO A 115 -4.63 0.80 -14.79
CA PRO A 115 -4.81 1.09 -13.38
C PRO A 115 -5.40 2.49 -13.20
N ASN A 116 -6.47 2.58 -12.43
CA ASN A 116 -7.04 3.86 -12.00
C ASN A 116 -6.14 4.52 -10.93
N ASN A 117 -6.54 5.70 -10.43
CA ASN A 117 -5.80 6.41 -9.38
C ASN A 117 -6.25 6.05 -7.95
N SER A 118 -7.06 5.00 -7.76
CA SER A 118 -7.52 4.63 -6.42
C SER A 118 -6.47 3.81 -5.66
N ALA A 119 -6.21 4.21 -4.42
CA ALA A 119 -5.20 3.60 -3.57
C ALA A 119 -5.82 2.54 -2.64
N HIS A 120 -5.20 1.37 -2.58
CA HIS A 120 -5.54 0.25 -1.71
C HIS A 120 -4.38 0.02 -0.74
N ILE A 121 -4.59 0.24 0.54
CA ILE A 121 -3.52 0.39 1.53
C ILE A 121 -3.48 -0.82 2.46
N PHE A 122 -2.28 -1.37 2.62
CA PHE A 122 -1.98 -2.55 3.42
C PHE A 122 -0.83 -2.22 4.36
N VAL A 123 -1.09 -2.25 5.67
CA VAL A 123 -0.11 -1.85 6.69
C VAL A 123 0.23 -3.04 7.58
N ASP A 124 1.51 -3.39 7.60
CA ASP A 124 2.09 -4.24 8.64
C ASP A 124 2.55 -3.33 9.79
N ASP A 125 1.67 -3.17 10.79
CA ASP A 125 1.91 -2.22 11.87
C ASP A 125 3.07 -2.64 12.76
N SER A 126 3.27 -3.93 12.98
CA SER A 126 4.36 -4.43 13.81
C SER A 126 5.72 -4.20 13.14
N ASN A 127 5.82 -4.50 11.84
CA ASN A 127 7.01 -4.22 11.05
C ASN A 127 7.29 -2.71 10.98
N LEU A 128 6.27 -1.90 10.68
CA LEU A 128 6.36 -0.44 10.62
C LEU A 128 6.82 0.17 11.95
N PHE A 129 6.22 -0.25 13.06
CA PHE A 129 6.50 0.28 14.39
C PHE A 129 7.91 -0.06 14.86
N ILE A 130 8.30 -1.35 14.78
CA ILE A 130 9.60 -1.83 15.27
C ILE A 130 10.73 -1.14 14.51
N GLU A 131 10.65 -1.11 13.18
CA GLU A 131 11.69 -0.52 12.34
C GLU A 131 11.71 1.01 12.45
N GLY A 132 10.56 1.63 12.69
CA GLY A 132 10.44 3.07 12.94
C GLY A 132 11.21 3.53 14.18
N LYS A 133 11.22 2.72 15.26
CA LYS A 133 12.03 3.02 16.46
C LYS A 133 13.51 3.23 16.14
N PHE A 134 14.06 2.43 15.24
CA PHE A 134 15.47 2.49 14.85
C PHE A 134 15.72 3.56 13.78
N ALA A 135 14.82 3.68 12.81
CA ALA A 135 14.90 4.69 11.75
C ALA A 135 14.90 6.11 12.34
N ILE A 136 13.92 6.40 13.19
CA ILE A 136 13.79 7.73 13.78
C ILE A 136 14.84 7.95 14.86
N GLY A 137 15.16 6.94 15.67
CA GLY A 137 16.23 7.05 16.67
C GLY A 137 17.57 7.43 16.03
N THR A 138 17.94 6.75 14.95
CA THR A 138 19.18 7.05 14.21
C THR A 138 19.13 8.42 13.54
N ARG A 139 18.04 8.75 12.83
CA ARG A 139 17.91 10.00 12.08
C ARG A 139 17.87 11.22 13.00
N GLU A 140 17.15 11.13 14.11
CA GLU A 140 17.07 12.19 15.10
C GLU A 140 18.28 12.23 16.05
N LYS A 141 19.13 11.20 16.04
CA LYS A 141 20.23 10.99 17.00
C LYS A 141 19.73 10.97 18.44
N LEU A 142 18.65 10.25 18.67
CA LEU A 142 17.95 10.11 19.95
C LEU A 142 17.61 8.64 20.19
N GLY A 143 17.45 8.24 21.45
CA GLY A 143 17.19 6.84 21.77
C GLY A 143 18.36 6.16 22.47
N CYS A 144 18.10 4.97 22.99
CA CYS A 144 19.11 4.17 23.67
C CYS A 144 19.98 3.45 22.62
N ASN A 145 21.26 3.25 22.95
CA ASN A 145 22.12 2.39 22.15
C ASN A 145 21.59 0.95 22.19
N SER A 146 21.55 0.31 21.02
CA SER A 146 21.27 -1.11 20.84
C SER A 146 22.27 -1.70 19.85
N SER A 147 22.25 -3.02 19.68
CA SER A 147 23.06 -3.70 18.66
C SER A 147 22.74 -3.25 17.23
N ARG A 148 21.56 -2.66 16.99
CA ARG A 148 21.08 -2.19 15.69
C ARG A 148 21.22 -0.67 15.51
N GLY A 149 21.85 0.02 16.45
CA GLY A 149 21.94 1.49 16.47
C GLY A 149 21.03 2.13 17.52
N LEU A 150 20.70 3.40 17.34
CA LEU A 150 19.86 4.14 18.28
C LEU A 150 18.39 3.71 18.16
N GLN A 151 17.79 3.37 19.30
CA GLN A 151 16.40 2.92 19.38
C GLN A 151 15.57 3.89 20.23
N LEU A 152 14.54 4.49 19.63
CA LEU A 152 13.61 5.38 20.31
C LEU A 152 12.41 4.60 20.86
N GLN A 153 12.33 4.38 22.17
CA GLN A 153 11.26 3.57 22.79
C GLN A 153 9.91 4.29 22.83
N GLU A 154 9.97 5.61 22.93
CA GLU A 154 8.83 6.52 22.96
C GLU A 154 8.18 6.69 21.59
N PHE A 155 8.78 6.17 20.51
CA PHE A 155 8.23 6.30 19.16
C PHE A 155 6.77 5.81 19.10
N ARG A 156 5.92 6.60 18.45
CA ARG A 156 4.51 6.31 18.15
C ARG A 156 4.18 6.78 16.75
N ILE A 157 3.14 6.17 16.20
CA ILE A 157 2.58 6.47 14.88
C ILE A 157 1.13 6.93 15.11
N ASP A 158 0.75 8.03 14.48
CA ASP A 158 -0.64 8.39 14.28
C ASP A 158 -1.10 7.79 12.95
N HIS A 159 -1.92 6.74 13.02
CA HIS A 159 -2.38 6.02 11.82
C HIS A 159 -3.33 6.83 10.95
N GLY A 160 -4.05 7.80 11.51
CA GLY A 160 -4.89 8.71 10.73
C GLY A 160 -4.02 9.61 9.85
N MET A 161 -2.97 10.19 10.44
CA MET A 161 -2.00 11.00 9.70
C MET A 161 -1.15 10.17 8.74
N LEU A 162 -0.77 8.95 9.11
CA LEU A 162 -0.07 8.03 8.22
C LEU A 162 -0.93 7.76 6.98
N LEU A 163 -2.22 7.48 7.17
CA LEU A 163 -3.17 7.26 6.08
C LEU A 163 -3.24 8.48 5.14
N GLU A 164 -3.32 9.70 5.69
CA GLU A 164 -3.30 10.93 4.89
C GLU A 164 -2.01 11.08 4.07
N VAL A 165 -0.86 10.79 4.68
CA VAL A 165 0.45 10.86 4.05
C VAL A 165 0.60 9.85 2.91
N VAL A 166 0.17 8.60 3.11
CA VAL A 166 0.29 7.56 2.07
C VAL A 166 -0.77 7.73 0.98
N LEU A 167 -1.95 8.26 1.30
CA LEU A 167 -2.96 8.57 0.28
C LEU A 167 -2.52 9.71 -0.62
N ASP A 168 -1.87 10.74 -0.08
CA ASP A 168 -1.34 11.89 -0.84
C ASP A 168 -2.42 12.52 -1.75
N GLY A 169 -3.64 12.64 -1.21
CA GLY A 169 -4.81 13.18 -1.93
C GLY A 169 -5.51 12.23 -2.90
N ARG A 170 -5.03 10.99 -3.06
CA ARG A 170 -5.66 9.97 -3.93
C ARG A 170 -6.96 9.42 -3.31
N PRO A 171 -7.96 9.06 -4.13
CA PRO A 171 -9.16 8.40 -3.64
C PRO A 171 -8.83 7.02 -3.05
N LYS A 172 -9.52 6.64 -1.97
CA LYS A 172 -9.44 5.27 -1.42
C LYS A 172 -10.17 4.31 -2.36
N GLY A 173 -9.52 3.20 -2.73
CA GLY A 173 -10.10 2.16 -3.59
C GLY A 173 -10.82 1.07 -2.81
N SER A 174 -10.26 0.67 -1.66
CA SER A 174 -10.90 -0.21 -0.68
C SER A 174 -10.69 0.33 0.72
N LYS A 175 -11.34 -0.29 1.70
CA LYS A 175 -11.05 -0.01 3.11
C LYS A 175 -9.57 -0.33 3.40
N PRO A 176 -8.79 0.60 3.97
CA PRO A 176 -7.40 0.34 4.34
C PRO A 176 -7.31 -0.82 5.33
N VAL A 177 -6.39 -1.76 5.10
CA VAL A 177 -6.19 -2.92 5.97
C VAL A 177 -4.94 -2.71 6.80
N LEU A 178 -5.09 -2.88 8.11
CA LEU A 178 -3.98 -2.84 9.05
C LEU A 178 -3.96 -4.13 9.85
N VAL A 179 -2.79 -4.75 9.89
CA VAL A 179 -2.55 -5.98 10.65
C VAL A 179 -1.37 -5.74 11.59
N GLY A 180 -1.49 -6.17 12.84
CA GLY A 180 -0.41 -6.07 13.81
C GLY A 180 -0.60 -7.03 14.99
N SER A 181 0.50 -7.32 15.68
CA SER A 181 0.46 -8.08 16.93
C SER A 181 -0.17 -7.28 18.07
N ARG A 182 -1.04 -7.92 18.86
CA ARG A 182 -1.63 -7.33 20.07
C ARG A 182 -0.52 -7.01 21.09
N PRO A 183 -0.32 -5.74 21.51
CA PRO A 183 0.43 -5.47 22.74
C PRO A 183 -0.40 -5.94 23.95
N PRO A 184 0.20 -6.38 25.07
CA PRO A 184 -0.55 -6.97 26.20
C PRO A 184 -1.62 -6.10 26.89
N SER A 185 -1.94 -4.88 26.43
CA SER A 185 -2.87 -4.00 27.16
C SER A 185 -3.52 -2.86 26.36
N ASP A 186 -3.43 -2.81 25.03
CA ASP A 186 -3.83 -1.59 24.28
C ASP A 186 -5.02 -1.79 23.32
N GLU A 187 -6.17 -2.16 23.88
CA GLU A 187 -7.43 -2.24 23.15
C GLU A 187 -7.96 -0.86 22.71
N ASN A 188 -7.56 0.19 23.44
CA ASN A 188 -7.91 1.57 23.15
C ASN A 188 -7.28 2.07 21.85
N LEU A 189 -6.01 1.74 21.57
CA LEU A 189 -5.34 2.07 20.31
C LEU A 189 -6.08 1.50 19.09
N TRP A 190 -6.42 0.21 19.11
CA TRP A 190 -7.09 -0.43 17.97
C TRP A 190 -8.50 0.11 17.73
N ASN A 191 -9.25 0.35 18.80
CA ASN A 191 -10.56 1.00 18.72
C ASN A 191 -10.47 2.42 18.18
N PHE A 192 -9.39 3.14 18.47
CA PHE A 192 -9.12 4.45 17.90
C PHE A 192 -8.78 4.35 16.41
N ILE A 193 -7.92 3.42 16.00
CA ILE A 193 -7.54 3.22 14.59
C ILE A 193 -8.76 2.87 13.73
N ARG A 194 -9.69 2.04 14.24
CA ARG A 194 -10.96 1.74 13.55
C ARG A 194 -11.80 2.98 13.23
N LYS A 195 -11.64 4.08 13.97
CA LYS A 195 -12.34 5.36 13.69
C LYS A 195 -11.82 6.06 12.44
N TYR A 196 -10.61 5.71 11.98
CA TYR A 196 -10.04 6.19 10.72
C TYR A 196 -10.37 5.29 9.53
N ASP A 197 -11.45 4.51 9.63
CA ASP A 197 -11.95 3.65 8.57
C ASP A 197 -10.98 2.52 8.18
N TYR A 198 -10.07 2.13 9.08
CA TYR A 198 -9.27 0.91 8.89
C TYR A 198 -10.09 -0.35 9.17
N GLU A 199 -9.87 -1.38 8.37
CA GLU A 199 -10.11 -2.77 8.76
C GLU A 199 -8.91 -3.24 9.58
N VAL A 200 -9.12 -3.42 10.89
CA VAL A 200 -8.05 -3.70 11.86
C VAL A 200 -8.13 -5.16 12.30
N ASN A 201 -7.14 -5.94 11.90
CA ASN A 201 -6.97 -7.34 12.31
C ASN A 201 -5.84 -7.44 13.34
N VAL A 202 -6.20 -7.73 14.59
CA VAL A 202 -5.27 -7.81 15.72
C VAL A 202 -5.05 -9.27 16.07
N LEU A 203 -3.81 -9.75 16.00
CA LEU A 203 -3.47 -11.15 16.23
C LEU A 203 -2.68 -11.32 17.53
N ASP A 204 -3.02 -12.38 18.27
CA ASP A 204 -2.31 -12.72 19.50
C ASP A 204 -0.95 -13.34 19.18
N ARG A 205 0.05 -13.01 20.00
CA ARG A 205 1.36 -13.68 19.93
C ARG A 205 1.22 -15.12 20.41
N ASN A 206 2.04 -16.00 19.86
CA ASN A 206 2.06 -17.39 20.30
C ASN A 206 2.59 -17.52 21.73
N VAL A 207 2.49 -18.73 22.31
CA VAL A 207 2.95 -19.06 23.68
C VAL A 207 4.44 -18.76 23.93
N GLN A 208 5.24 -18.60 22.88
CA GLN A 208 6.68 -18.23 22.96
C GLN A 208 6.91 -16.72 22.79
N GLY A 209 5.85 -15.92 22.67
CA GLY A 209 5.93 -14.48 22.44
C GLY A 209 6.27 -14.08 20.99
N CYS A 210 6.32 -15.03 20.05
CA CYS A 210 6.55 -14.74 18.64
C CYS A 210 5.22 -14.42 17.94
N GLU A 211 5.28 -13.44 17.03
CA GLU A 211 4.20 -13.11 16.12
C GLU A 211 3.85 -14.33 15.25
N LYS A 212 2.56 -14.67 15.17
CA LYS A 212 2.05 -15.68 14.24
C LYS A 212 0.85 -15.09 13.52
N GLY A 213 0.92 -15.04 12.20
CA GLY A 213 -0.23 -14.81 11.34
C GLY A 213 -0.39 -13.40 10.77
N VAL A 214 0.48 -12.42 11.12
CA VAL A 214 0.40 -11.08 10.51
C VAL A 214 0.63 -11.14 9.00
N ASP A 215 1.76 -11.69 8.56
CA ASP A 215 2.07 -11.77 7.13
C ASP A 215 1.03 -12.58 6.34
N PRO A 216 0.61 -13.78 6.79
CA PRO A 216 -0.47 -14.51 6.11
C PRO A 216 -1.80 -13.75 6.04
N THR A 217 -2.17 -12.98 7.07
CA THR A 217 -3.42 -12.21 7.10
C THR A 217 -3.36 -11.00 6.17
N LEU A 218 -2.26 -10.25 6.20
CA LEU A 218 -2.07 -9.10 5.32
C LEU A 218 -1.91 -9.55 3.86
N GLY A 219 -1.17 -10.64 3.63
CA GLY A 219 -1.05 -11.29 2.32
C GLY A 219 -2.39 -11.72 1.74
N TYR A 220 -3.24 -12.37 2.55
CA TYR A 220 -4.61 -12.70 2.14
C TYR A 220 -5.43 -11.46 1.78
N ALA A 221 -5.32 -10.38 2.56
CA ALA A 221 -6.03 -9.13 2.26
C ALA A 221 -5.59 -8.51 0.93
N ILE A 222 -4.29 -8.55 0.63
CA ILE A 222 -3.73 -8.14 -0.66
C ILE A 222 -4.31 -8.99 -1.79
N ASP A 223 -4.19 -10.32 -1.68
CA ASP A 223 -4.61 -11.26 -2.72
C ASP A 223 -6.12 -11.15 -2.99
N SER A 224 -6.91 -11.04 -1.92
CA SER A 224 -8.36 -10.85 -1.99
C SER A 224 -8.72 -9.56 -2.71
N THR A 225 -8.06 -8.45 -2.38
CA THR A 225 -8.31 -7.15 -3.01
C THR A 225 -7.97 -7.18 -4.50
N VAL A 226 -6.77 -7.67 -4.84
CA VAL A 226 -6.31 -7.82 -6.23
C VAL A 226 -7.25 -8.70 -7.05
N SER A 227 -7.85 -9.71 -6.41
CA SER A 227 -8.77 -10.67 -7.03
C SER A 227 -10.24 -10.27 -6.95
N SER A 228 -10.58 -9.10 -6.42
CA SER A 228 -11.97 -8.62 -6.31
C SER A 228 -12.20 -7.21 -6.86
N HIS A 229 -11.12 -6.46 -7.11
CA HIS A 229 -11.19 -5.06 -7.56
C HIS A 229 -10.54 -4.87 -8.94
N PRO A 230 -10.98 -3.85 -9.71
CA PRO A 230 -10.24 -3.41 -10.89
C PRO A 230 -8.85 -2.86 -10.48
N PRO A 231 -7.87 -2.86 -11.38
CA PRO A 231 -6.53 -2.39 -11.07
C PRO A 231 -6.52 -0.92 -10.65
N GLY A 232 -5.77 -0.66 -9.59
CA GLY A 232 -5.45 0.66 -9.09
C GLY A 232 -4.01 0.72 -8.61
N ILE A 233 -3.80 1.35 -7.45
CA ILE A 233 -2.48 1.47 -6.80
C ILE A 233 -2.51 0.66 -5.50
N LEU A 234 -1.75 -0.43 -5.44
CA LEU A 234 -1.49 -1.17 -4.21
C LEU A 234 -0.38 -0.46 -3.42
N ILE A 235 -0.70 0.02 -2.23
CA ILE A 235 0.24 0.64 -1.30
C ILE A 235 0.55 -0.34 -0.18
N LEU A 236 1.77 -0.86 -0.15
CA LEU A 236 2.28 -1.71 0.92
C LEU A 236 3.12 -0.86 1.88
N VAL A 237 2.74 -0.82 3.15
CA VAL A 237 3.49 -0.18 4.23
C VAL A 237 4.18 -1.26 5.07
N ALA A 238 5.18 -1.89 4.47
CA ALA A 238 6.02 -2.93 5.06
C ALA A 238 7.36 -3.05 4.30
N GLY A 239 8.39 -3.57 4.96
CA GLY A 239 9.71 -3.82 4.36
C GLY A 239 10.06 -5.29 4.13
N ASP A 240 9.20 -6.20 4.55
CA ASP A 240 9.46 -7.64 4.49
C ASP A 240 9.36 -8.21 3.06
N GLY A 241 10.31 -9.07 2.69
CA GLY A 241 10.32 -9.77 1.41
C GLY A 241 9.25 -10.85 1.29
N ASP A 242 8.65 -11.26 2.40
CA ASP A 242 7.58 -12.25 2.44
C ASP A 242 6.27 -11.73 1.81
N TYR A 243 6.15 -10.42 1.60
CA TYR A 243 5.04 -9.82 0.85
C TYR A 243 5.21 -9.85 -0.68
N TYR A 244 6.42 -10.14 -1.19
CA TYR A 244 6.66 -10.17 -2.64
C TYR A 244 5.76 -11.17 -3.42
N PRO A 245 5.52 -12.41 -2.94
CA PRO A 245 4.58 -13.33 -3.58
C PRO A 245 3.17 -12.75 -3.75
N HIS A 246 2.73 -11.85 -2.86
CA HIS A 246 1.40 -11.20 -2.91
C HIS A 246 1.38 -9.96 -3.82
N ILE A 247 2.54 -9.33 -4.03
CA ILE A 247 2.72 -8.24 -5.00
C ILE A 247 2.70 -8.76 -6.45
N MET A 248 3.22 -9.96 -6.69
CA MET A 248 3.35 -10.55 -8.02
C MET A 248 2.01 -10.65 -8.80
N PRO A 249 0.91 -11.17 -8.21
CA PRO A 249 -0.41 -11.14 -8.83
C PRO A 249 -0.88 -9.72 -9.19
N ALA A 250 -0.61 -8.71 -8.36
CA ALA A 250 -0.98 -7.33 -8.65
C ALA A 250 -0.30 -6.84 -9.95
N LEU A 251 1.02 -7.05 -10.07
CA LEU A 251 1.78 -6.68 -11.27
C LEU A 251 1.29 -7.40 -12.51
N HIS A 252 0.98 -8.69 -12.37
CA HIS A 252 0.40 -9.52 -13.43
C HIS A 252 -0.94 -8.95 -13.93
N TYR A 253 -1.73 -8.40 -13.02
CA TYR A 253 -3.03 -7.81 -13.27
C TYR A 253 -3.00 -6.31 -13.55
N ASN A 254 -1.84 -5.79 -13.95
CA ASN A 254 -1.61 -4.40 -14.35
C ASN A 254 -1.84 -3.36 -13.24
N TRP A 255 -1.76 -3.77 -11.98
CA TRP A 255 -1.74 -2.83 -10.85
C TRP A 255 -0.40 -2.09 -10.81
N LYS A 256 -0.44 -0.85 -10.30
CA LYS A 256 0.76 -0.17 -9.82
C LYS A 256 0.99 -0.53 -8.36
N VAL A 257 2.24 -0.63 -7.96
CA VAL A 257 2.63 -1.01 -6.60
C VAL A 257 3.54 0.07 -6.03
N GLU A 258 3.23 0.52 -4.82
CA GLU A 258 4.07 1.42 -4.05
C GLU A 258 4.42 0.78 -2.72
N VAL A 259 5.71 0.69 -2.42
CA VAL A 259 6.21 0.24 -1.12
C VAL A 259 6.65 1.45 -0.34
N TRP A 260 5.94 1.76 0.75
CA TRP A 260 6.21 2.88 1.64
C TRP A 260 6.87 2.40 2.92
N PHE A 261 8.18 2.65 3.09
CA PHE A 261 8.87 2.14 4.28
C PHE A 261 10.17 2.89 4.64
N TRP A 262 10.82 2.42 5.72
CA TRP A 262 12.14 2.88 6.17
C TRP A 262 13.25 2.31 5.27
N LYS A 263 14.14 3.13 4.70
CA LYS A 263 15.11 2.68 3.67
C LYS A 263 16.03 1.56 4.18
N GLN A 264 16.47 1.70 5.43
CA GLN A 264 17.36 0.76 6.10
C GLN A 264 16.74 -0.64 6.32
N ALA A 265 15.41 -0.75 6.30
CA ALA A 265 14.67 -1.94 6.71
C ALA A 265 13.92 -2.62 5.55
N ILE A 266 14.22 -2.23 4.30
CA ILE A 266 13.71 -2.93 3.12
C ILE A 266 14.56 -4.18 2.83
N SER A 267 13.89 -5.32 2.67
CA SER A 267 14.47 -6.59 2.25
C SER A 267 15.12 -6.52 0.86
N LYS A 268 16.13 -7.36 0.60
CA LYS A 268 16.77 -7.44 -0.72
C LYS A 268 15.75 -7.77 -1.83
N ARG A 269 14.83 -8.71 -1.56
CA ARG A 269 13.83 -9.15 -2.52
C ARG A 269 12.93 -8.01 -3.03
N LEU A 270 12.53 -7.09 -2.15
CA LEU A 270 11.78 -5.90 -2.56
C LEU A 270 12.65 -4.90 -3.31
N LYS A 271 13.94 -4.74 -2.95
CA LYS A 271 14.87 -3.87 -3.70
C LYS A 271 15.08 -4.34 -5.14
N ASP A 272 15.23 -5.65 -5.32
CA ASP A 272 15.36 -6.27 -6.63
C ASP A 272 14.09 -5.96 -7.47
N ALA A 273 12.90 -6.08 -6.88
CA ALA A 273 11.62 -5.74 -7.52
C ALA A 273 11.55 -4.28 -8.01
N PHE A 274 12.04 -3.31 -7.23
CA PHE A 274 12.08 -1.90 -7.64
C PHE A 274 12.98 -1.65 -8.85
N SER A 275 14.03 -2.45 -8.99
CA SER A 275 15.03 -2.31 -10.04
C SER A 275 14.58 -3.01 -11.32
N GLU A 276 13.83 -4.11 -11.19
CA GLU A 276 13.40 -4.96 -12.30
C GLU A 276 12.06 -4.52 -12.91
N ASN A 277 11.21 -3.82 -12.17
CA ASN A 277 9.85 -3.50 -12.62
C ASN A 277 9.46 -2.04 -12.35
N ASN A 278 9.25 -1.28 -13.42
CA ASN A 278 8.86 0.14 -13.37
C ASN A 278 7.47 0.40 -12.77
N LYS A 279 6.62 -0.63 -12.63
CA LYS A 279 5.31 -0.56 -11.96
C LYS A 279 5.44 -0.66 -10.43
N VAL A 280 6.61 -1.01 -9.90
CA VAL A 280 6.90 -1.03 -8.46
C VAL A 280 7.73 0.19 -8.10
N LYS A 281 7.25 1.03 -7.18
CA LYS A 281 7.96 2.22 -6.71
C LYS A 281 8.21 2.13 -5.22
N PHE A 282 9.41 2.55 -4.81
CA PHE A 282 9.71 2.75 -3.40
C PHE A 282 9.48 4.20 -3.00
N GLN A 283 8.80 4.40 -1.87
CA GLN A 283 8.56 5.69 -1.24
C GLN A 283 9.14 5.67 0.17
N SER A 284 10.04 6.60 0.47
CA SER A 284 10.68 6.63 1.78
C SER A 284 9.84 7.35 2.82
N LEU A 285 9.62 6.68 3.96
CA LEU A 285 8.98 7.31 5.12
C LEU A 285 9.90 8.29 5.86
N GLU A 286 11.22 8.22 5.65
CA GLU A 286 12.19 9.06 6.35
C GLU A 286 12.06 10.55 6.04
N ASP A 287 11.49 10.89 4.89
CA ASP A 287 11.31 12.27 4.47
C ASP A 287 9.94 12.83 4.89
N ARG A 288 9.08 11.98 5.49
CA ARG A 288 7.70 12.31 5.86
C ARG A 288 7.31 11.92 7.29
N TYR A 289 8.15 11.23 8.05
CA TYR A 289 7.83 10.73 9.39
C TYR A 289 7.31 11.78 10.35
N LYS A 290 7.77 13.02 10.26
CA LYS A 290 7.31 14.13 11.13
C LYS A 290 5.85 14.49 10.90
N LEU A 291 5.26 14.08 9.78
CA LEU A 291 3.86 14.32 9.46
C LEU A 291 2.92 13.34 10.18
N PHE A 292 3.42 12.20 10.65
CA PHE A 292 2.59 11.12 11.19
C PHE A 292 3.15 10.43 12.44
N SER A 293 4.34 10.79 12.92
CA SER A 293 4.99 10.12 14.04
C SER A 293 5.51 11.09 15.08
N TYR A 294 5.55 10.62 16.32
CA TYR A 294 5.91 11.42 17.48
C TYR A 294 6.52 10.55 18.57
N GLY A 295 7.10 11.18 19.58
CA GLY A 295 7.44 10.51 20.82
C GLY A 295 6.33 10.65 21.87
N ASP A 296 5.99 9.58 22.57
CA ASP A 296 4.99 9.58 23.63
C ASP A 296 5.64 9.37 25.00
N GLY A 297 5.27 10.21 25.96
CA GLY A 297 5.72 10.15 27.33
C GLY A 297 6.97 11.00 27.61
N VAL A 298 7.68 10.65 28.68
CA VAL A 298 8.90 11.35 29.09
C VAL A 298 10.05 10.91 28.18
N PRO A 299 10.72 11.84 27.47
CA PRO A 299 11.86 11.46 26.66
C PRO A 299 12.99 10.92 27.55
N SER A 300 13.56 9.78 27.18
CA SER A 300 14.71 9.16 27.87
C SER A 300 15.98 10.06 27.86
N PHE A 301 16.01 11.12 27.05
CA PHE A 301 17.17 12.01 26.84
C PHE A 301 16.85 13.49 27.09
N LYS A 302 16.09 13.77 28.16
CA LYS A 302 15.64 15.11 28.53
C LYS A 302 16.71 16.21 28.48
N SER A 303 17.98 15.90 28.77
CA SER A 303 19.08 16.88 28.77
C SER A 303 19.31 17.58 27.44
N ASN A 304 18.88 17.00 26.31
CA ASN A 304 19.04 17.58 24.97
C ASN A 304 17.75 18.21 24.42
N LEU A 305 16.69 18.20 25.20
CA LEU A 305 15.38 18.71 24.82
C LEU A 305 15.03 19.93 25.66
N ALA A 306 14.26 20.82 25.05
CA ALA A 306 13.52 21.86 25.72
C ALA A 306 12.04 21.46 25.74
N PHE A 307 11.26 22.03 26.66
CA PHE A 307 9.83 21.73 26.72
C PHE A 307 8.99 22.99 26.84
N LEU A 308 7.73 22.86 26.46
CA LEU A 308 6.68 23.84 26.67
C LEU A 308 5.53 23.14 27.37
N ILE A 309 4.94 23.79 28.37
CA ILE A 309 3.72 23.30 29.02
C ILE A 309 2.54 24.06 28.42
N LEU A 310 1.54 23.32 27.93
CA LEU A 310 0.24 23.85 27.56
C LEU A 310 -0.78 23.39 28.60
N HIS A 311 -1.58 24.32 29.11
CA HIS A 311 -2.59 24.03 30.14
C HIS A 311 -3.91 24.76 29.87
N GLY A 312 -5.04 24.04 29.90
CA GLY A 312 -6.39 24.59 30.07
C GLY A 312 -7.50 23.85 29.33
N GLU A 313 -8.73 24.36 29.43
CA GLU A 313 -9.94 23.65 28.99
C GLU A 313 -9.99 23.36 27.49
N ALA A 314 -9.53 24.28 26.64
CA ALA A 314 -9.46 24.03 25.20
C ALA A 314 -8.53 22.85 24.85
N ILE A 315 -7.50 22.57 25.67
CA ILE A 315 -6.63 21.40 25.48
C ILE A 315 -7.40 20.10 25.72
N TYR A 316 -8.39 20.07 26.60
CA TYR A 316 -9.22 18.89 26.83
C TYR A 316 -10.03 18.50 25.59
N GLU A 317 -10.52 19.50 24.86
CA GLU A 317 -11.24 19.29 23.60
C GLU A 317 -10.30 18.90 22.45
N TRP A 318 -9.08 19.44 22.47
CA TRP A 318 -8.03 19.18 21.49
C TRP A 318 -7.42 17.80 21.72
N LYS A 319 -7.67 16.87 20.80
CA LYS A 319 -7.02 15.55 20.84
C LYS A 319 -5.54 15.68 20.45
N ASN A 320 -4.79 14.58 20.50
CA ASN A 320 -3.38 14.53 20.06
C ASN A 320 -3.17 15.17 18.68
N ARG A 321 -4.13 15.01 17.77
CA ARG A 321 -4.08 15.52 16.40
C ARG A 321 -3.86 17.03 16.35
N ASP A 322 -4.69 17.80 17.06
CA ASP A 322 -4.67 19.26 17.02
C ASP A 322 -3.40 19.81 17.64
N ILE A 323 -2.95 19.18 18.74
CA ILE A 323 -1.70 19.55 19.43
C ILE A 323 -0.48 19.25 18.55
N PHE A 324 -0.55 18.17 17.77
CA PHE A 324 0.52 17.75 16.88
C PHE A 324 0.70 18.67 15.65
N GLU A 325 -0.30 19.51 15.34
CA GLU A 325 -0.27 20.41 14.20
C GLU A 325 0.92 21.39 14.23
N CYS A 326 1.35 21.81 15.43
CA CYS A 326 2.54 22.64 15.60
C CYS A 326 3.80 21.94 15.07
N PHE A 327 4.00 20.66 15.42
CA PHE A 327 5.15 19.89 14.95
C PHE A 327 5.10 19.74 13.43
N ARG A 328 3.93 19.38 12.90
CA ARG A 328 3.68 19.19 11.47
C ARG A 328 3.96 20.46 10.67
N SER A 329 3.35 21.58 11.06
CA SER A 329 3.49 22.88 10.41
C SER A 329 4.92 23.42 10.42
N LEU A 330 5.73 23.02 11.41
CA LEU A 330 7.11 23.48 11.53
C LEU A 330 8.14 22.50 10.99
N ASP A 331 7.71 21.36 10.43
CA ASP A 331 8.58 20.26 10.03
C ASP A 331 9.53 19.82 11.18
N LEU A 332 8.93 19.59 12.35
CA LEU A 332 9.64 19.17 13.57
C LEU A 332 9.20 17.77 14.01
N PHE A 333 10.14 17.00 14.54
CA PHE A 333 9.84 15.84 15.36
C PHE A 333 9.84 16.24 16.83
N GLY A 334 8.89 15.75 17.61
CA GLY A 334 8.77 16.08 19.04
C GLY A 334 8.01 15.05 19.85
N TRP A 335 7.88 15.34 21.15
CA TRP A 335 7.18 14.47 22.10
C TRP A 335 5.97 15.13 22.70
N LEU A 336 4.96 14.31 22.98
CA LEU A 336 3.75 14.64 23.71
C LEU A 336 3.78 13.89 25.04
N LYS A 337 3.58 14.58 26.16
CA LYS A 337 3.33 13.96 27.46
C LYS A 337 2.16 14.63 28.13
N TRP A 338 1.04 13.92 28.20
CA TRP A 338 -0.09 14.31 29.03
C TRP A 338 0.26 14.15 30.51
N VAL A 339 -0.06 15.17 31.31
CA VAL A 339 0.06 15.14 32.77
C VAL A 339 -1.30 14.85 33.40
N ASP A 340 -2.33 15.48 32.84
CA ASP A 340 -3.74 15.31 33.16
C ASP A 340 -4.57 15.70 31.93
N ASN A 341 -5.90 15.66 32.03
CA ASN A 341 -6.82 15.98 30.93
C ASN A 341 -6.71 17.42 30.37
N TYR A 342 -6.06 18.33 31.08
CA TYR A 342 -5.97 19.74 30.72
C TYR A 342 -4.54 20.18 30.45
N THR A 343 -3.55 19.34 30.76
CA THR A 343 -2.13 19.71 30.77
C THR A 343 -1.32 18.75 29.93
N VAL A 344 -0.63 19.29 28.91
CA VAL A 344 0.29 18.55 28.05
C VAL A 344 1.65 19.24 27.99
N HIS A 345 2.71 18.43 28.06
CA HIS A 345 4.08 18.87 27.85
C HIS A 345 4.50 18.53 26.43
N LEU A 346 4.93 19.54 25.68
CA LEU A 346 5.52 19.41 24.36
C LEU A 346 7.03 19.47 24.47
N TYR A 347 7.74 18.45 24.01
CA TYR A 347 9.21 18.46 23.98
C TYR A 347 9.75 18.69 22.58
N PHE A 348 10.76 19.54 22.49
CA PHE A 348 11.44 19.96 21.27
C PHE A 348 12.95 19.83 21.44
N LYS A 349 13.70 19.71 20.35
CA LYS A 349 15.16 19.92 20.40
C LYS A 349 15.48 21.35 20.84
N LYS A 350 16.54 21.54 21.66
CA LYS A 350 16.90 22.82 22.31
C LYS A 350 16.98 24.06 21.40
N GLY A 351 17.23 23.92 20.10
CA GLY A 351 17.22 25.03 19.15
C GLY A 351 15.88 25.33 18.45
N LYS A 352 14.81 24.58 18.74
CA LYS A 352 13.53 24.66 18.03
C LYS A 352 12.41 25.30 18.86
N LEU A 353 12.62 25.47 20.17
CA LEU A 353 11.60 25.94 21.11
C LEU A 353 11.04 27.32 20.73
N GLU A 354 11.89 28.29 20.42
CA GLU A 354 11.43 29.67 20.13
C GLU A 354 10.58 29.75 18.86
N ARG A 355 10.93 28.95 17.84
CA ARG A 355 10.12 28.82 16.62
C ARG A 355 8.75 28.20 16.94
N ALA A 356 8.73 27.16 17.78
CA ALA A 356 7.49 26.54 18.22
C ALA A 356 6.61 27.51 19.04
N LYS A 357 7.20 28.23 19.99
CA LYS A 357 6.50 29.27 20.77
C LYS A 357 5.89 30.33 19.86
N LYS A 358 6.65 30.84 18.88
CA LYS A 358 6.16 31.84 17.92
C LYS A 358 4.95 31.31 17.15
N TRP A 359 5.04 30.13 16.56
CA TRP A 359 3.94 29.53 15.80
C TRP A 359 2.70 29.30 16.67
N ILE A 360 2.89 28.76 17.88
CA ILE A 360 1.82 28.55 18.85
C ILE A 360 1.15 29.88 19.24
N ASN A 361 1.88 30.99 19.26
CA ASN A 361 1.29 32.30 19.55
C ASN A 361 0.45 32.84 18.40
N GLU A 362 0.91 32.64 17.18
CA GLU A 362 0.25 33.13 15.97
C GLU A 362 -1.03 32.33 15.68
N ASN A 363 -1.01 31.01 15.91
CA ASN A 363 -2.08 30.10 15.53
C ASN A 363 -3.02 29.77 16.70
N TRP A 364 -2.53 29.77 17.94
CA TRP A 364 -3.32 29.48 19.14
C TRP A 364 -3.34 30.73 20.04
N GLN A 365 -3.92 31.81 19.52
CA GLN A 365 -3.89 33.16 20.09
C GLN A 365 -4.55 33.28 21.46
N PHE A 366 -5.43 32.35 21.83
CA PHE A 366 -6.13 32.33 23.12
C PHE A 366 -5.28 31.76 24.28
N LEU A 367 -4.09 31.22 23.99
CA LEU A 367 -3.19 30.69 25.01
C LEU A 367 -2.30 31.85 25.56
N ARG A 368 -2.20 32.06 26.89
CA ARG A 368 -1.33 33.09 27.53
C ARG A 368 -0.05 32.49 28.12
N PHE A 369 1.00 33.27 28.42
CA PHE A 369 2.23 32.76 29.06
C PHE A 369 2.39 33.21 30.52
N TYR A 370 2.95 32.31 31.34
CA TYR A 370 3.54 32.59 32.66
C TYR A 370 4.85 31.78 32.80
N ASN A 371 6.02 32.42 32.65
CA ASN A 371 7.35 31.78 32.53
C ASN A 371 7.40 30.71 31.41
N GLU A 372 8.28 29.69 31.46
CA GLU A 372 8.30 28.55 30.52
C GLU A 372 6.98 27.71 30.50
N ARG A 373 5.85 28.26 30.99
CA ARG A 373 4.51 27.68 30.95
C ARG A 373 3.56 28.58 30.15
N LYS A 374 2.73 27.97 29.30
CA LYS A 374 1.60 28.63 28.65
C LYS A 374 0.31 28.23 29.39
N ILE A 375 -0.37 29.19 30.00
CA ILE A 375 -1.66 29.04 30.70
C ILE A 375 -2.76 29.59 29.80
N ILE A 376 -3.77 28.79 29.47
CA ILE A 376 -5.01 29.26 28.84
C ILE A 376 -5.72 30.18 29.83
N ALA A 377 -5.98 31.42 29.45
CA ALA A 377 -6.98 32.20 30.16
C ALA A 377 -8.35 31.76 29.64
N GLY A 378 -9.19 31.28 30.55
CA GLY A 378 -10.55 30.84 30.25
C GLY A 378 -11.34 31.89 29.48
N LEU A 379 -12.21 31.38 28.61
CA LEU A 379 -13.39 32.11 28.13
C LEU A 379 -14.51 31.93 29.16
#